data_AF-A0A7L7W107-F1
#
_entry.id   AF-A0A7L7W107-F1
#
_cell.length_a   1.000
_cell.length_b   1.000
_cell.length_c   1.000
_cell.angle_alpha   90.00
_cell.angle_beta   90.00
_cell.angle_gamma   90.00
#
_symmetry.space_group_name_H-M   'P 1'
#
loop_
_entity.id
_entity.type
_entity.pdbx_description
1 polymer ?
#
loop_
_entity_poly.entity_id
_entity_poly.type
_entity_poly.pdbx_seq_one_letter_code
_entity_poly.pdbx_strand_id
1 'polypeptide(L)'
;MSNQNRVRPGVPSGGEFAAHTFPEPTGVTLADPAARPVILAPGEDENFNELADGDIIETIDVHRSHVDDGSGYTVTAGKTLNIRGLFDGQDLAAEGGVDAYLERHGAQIEDYLRTRYDADLDNQDWDEVRVECSTSLPDVPLTEGAVVDAAWVGTKVTALHNESDPGTCGSEFLGRLLREQIAGSASVQNRLSARAEAMRMLPQDIEAHVRDRHLKRELSDAGALAIAGRLKDPSRPALSRFAVRGYADRDELTTELHLAWLQNSTSRPKSSTTSIALDMMRSWIRNGGDNN
;
A
#
# COMPACT_ATOMS: atom_id res chain seq x y z
N MET A 1 55.42 70.30 -31.85
CA MET A 1 53.96 70.47 -31.99
C MET A 1 53.31 69.87 -30.76
N SER A 2 52.53 70.69 -30.04
CA SER A 2 51.74 70.36 -28.85
C SER A 2 50.52 69.51 -29.24
N ASN A 3 49.85 68.74 -28.37
CA ASN A 3 49.08 69.22 -27.23
C ASN A 3 48.80 68.09 -26.22
N GLN A 4 49.03 68.41 -24.95
CA GLN A 4 48.38 67.80 -23.79
C GLN A 4 46.92 68.27 -23.75
N ASN A 5 45.95 67.36 -23.66
CA ASN A 5 44.59 67.69 -23.22
C ASN A 5 44.41 67.23 -21.77
N ARG A 6 44.73 68.16 -20.85
CA ARG A 6 44.21 68.16 -19.47
C ARG A 6 42.72 68.50 -19.54
N VAL A 7 41.85 67.58 -19.10
CA VAL A 7 40.49 67.91 -18.68
C VAL A 7 40.47 67.93 -17.15
N ARG A 8 39.93 69.02 -16.61
CA ARG A 8 39.95 69.41 -15.19
C ARG A 8 38.95 68.59 -14.34
N PRO A 9 39.21 68.40 -13.04
CA PRO A 9 38.18 67.94 -12.11
C PRO A 9 37.19 69.09 -11.82
N GLY A 10 35.89 68.79 -11.85
CA GLY A 10 34.85 69.66 -11.28
C GLY A 10 33.90 70.37 -12.25
N VAL A 11 33.29 69.65 -13.22
CA VAL A 11 32.08 70.13 -13.90
C VAL A 11 30.98 69.07 -13.75
N PRO A 12 29.82 69.41 -13.14
CA PRO A 12 28.74 68.47 -12.91
C PRO A 12 28.02 68.22 -14.24
N SER A 13 28.00 66.97 -14.71
CA SER A 13 27.15 66.54 -15.82
C SER A 13 25.72 66.34 -15.34
N GLY A 14 25.06 67.42 -14.92
CA GLY A 14 23.63 67.46 -14.69
C GLY A 14 22.90 67.65 -16.03
N GLY A 15 22.74 66.57 -16.79
CA GLY A 15 21.81 66.54 -17.91
C GLY A 15 20.39 66.26 -17.40
N GLU A 16 19.38 66.84 -18.07
CA GLU A 16 17.92 66.73 -17.79
C GLU A 16 17.34 65.30 -17.91
N PHE A 17 18.18 64.28 -17.90
CA PHE A 17 17.82 62.88 -17.69
C PHE A 17 18.47 62.36 -16.41
N ALA A 18 18.31 63.11 -15.31
CA ALA A 18 18.64 62.58 -14.01
C ALA A 18 17.88 61.26 -13.86
N ALA A 19 18.62 60.16 -13.70
CA ALA A 19 18.04 58.93 -13.22
C ALA A 19 17.32 59.29 -11.92
N HIS A 20 15.98 59.26 -11.93
CA HIS A 20 15.26 59.11 -10.69
C HIS A 20 15.74 57.78 -10.15
N THR A 21 16.73 57.82 -9.27
CA THR A 21 17.01 56.75 -8.33
C THR A 21 15.78 56.69 -7.46
N PHE A 22 14.75 55.99 -7.94
CA PHE A 22 13.78 55.42 -7.04
C PHE A 22 14.62 54.61 -6.05
N PRO A 23 14.54 54.85 -4.73
CA PRO A 23 15.01 53.83 -3.82
C PRO A 23 14.25 52.58 -4.24
N GLU A 24 14.97 51.58 -4.78
CA GLU A 24 14.41 50.25 -4.87
C GLU A 24 13.86 49.95 -3.47
N PRO A 25 12.58 49.55 -3.33
CA PRO A 25 12.08 49.13 -2.05
C PRO A 25 12.91 47.93 -1.61
N THR A 26 13.97 48.19 -0.83
CA THR A 26 14.69 47.22 -0.03
C THR A 26 13.67 46.70 0.98
N GLY A 27 12.92 45.67 0.61
CA GLY A 27 11.90 45.12 1.48
C GLY A 27 10.68 44.48 0.83
N VAL A 28 10.63 44.24 -0.49
CA VAL A 28 9.71 43.20 -0.99
C VAL A 28 10.40 41.85 -0.84
N THR A 29 10.51 41.37 0.40
CA THR A 29 10.61 39.93 0.63
C THR A 29 9.29 39.35 0.19
N LEU A 30 9.27 38.71 -0.98
CA LEU A 30 8.23 37.74 -1.29
C LEU A 30 8.23 36.77 -0.12
N ALA A 31 7.16 36.77 0.68
CA ALA A 31 7.03 35.83 1.78
C ALA A 31 7.18 34.43 1.20
N ASP A 32 8.12 33.65 1.75
CA ASP A 32 8.35 32.28 1.33
C ASP A 32 7.03 31.51 1.52
N PRO A 33 6.38 31.02 0.44
CA PRO A 33 5.14 30.28 0.57
C PRO A 33 5.31 29.06 1.49
N ALA A 34 6.50 28.45 1.54
CA ALA A 34 6.78 27.33 2.44
C ALA A 34 6.70 27.69 3.94
N ALA A 35 6.84 28.99 4.28
CA ALA A 35 6.78 29.48 5.66
C ALA A 35 5.36 29.89 6.11
N ARG A 36 4.34 29.74 5.24
CA ARG A 36 2.95 30.07 5.60
C ARG A 36 2.44 29.12 6.68
N PRO A 37 1.85 29.64 7.78
CA PRO A 37 1.36 28.81 8.86
C PRO A 37 0.05 28.10 8.46
N VAL A 38 -0.05 26.82 8.81
CA VAL A 38 -1.28 26.02 8.70
C VAL A 38 -2.01 26.09 10.04
N ILE A 39 -3.26 26.55 10.02
CA ILE A 39 -4.06 26.81 11.23
C ILE A 39 -5.31 25.92 11.20
N LEU A 40 -5.19 24.75 11.83
CA LEU A 40 -6.29 23.78 11.99
C LEU A 40 -6.64 23.62 13.46
N ALA A 41 -7.93 23.67 13.79
CA ALA A 41 -8.42 23.26 15.10
C ALA A 41 -8.46 21.72 15.21
N PRO A 42 -8.49 21.17 16.44
CA PRO A 42 -8.61 19.71 16.62
C PRO A 42 -9.89 19.15 15.99
N GLY A 43 -9.74 18.09 15.19
CA GLY A 43 -10.80 17.47 14.41
C GLY A 43 -11.09 18.16 13.08
N GLU A 44 -10.30 19.15 12.68
CA GLU A 44 -10.43 19.80 11.37
C GLU A 44 -9.52 19.16 10.32
N ASP A 45 -10.02 19.22 9.08
CA ASP A 45 -9.35 18.79 7.86
C ASP A 45 -9.18 19.99 6.93
N GLU A 46 -8.04 20.08 6.27
CA GLU A 46 -7.79 21.07 5.22
C GLU A 46 -7.08 20.42 4.03
N ASN A 47 -7.48 20.86 2.83
CA ASN A 47 -6.94 20.38 1.57
C ASN A 47 -5.93 21.39 1.04
N PHE A 48 -4.79 20.88 0.58
CA PHE A 48 -3.67 21.64 0.04
C PHE A 48 -3.30 21.17 -1.38
N ASN A 49 -4.30 20.83 -2.21
CA ASN A 49 -4.07 20.32 -3.57
C ASN A 49 -3.32 21.32 -4.46
N GLU A 50 -3.39 22.62 -4.18
CA GLU A 50 -2.62 23.65 -4.88
C GLU A 50 -1.10 23.55 -4.63
N LEU A 51 -0.68 22.81 -3.59
CA LEU A 51 0.72 22.52 -3.30
C LEU A 51 1.19 21.18 -3.89
N ALA A 52 0.26 20.38 -4.41
CA ALA A 52 0.56 19.12 -5.08
C ALA A 52 1.11 19.39 -6.49
N ASP A 53 1.98 18.51 -6.99
CA ASP A 53 2.60 18.69 -8.31
C ASP A 53 1.69 18.23 -9.46
N GLY A 54 0.68 17.41 -9.15
CA GLY A 54 -0.32 16.91 -10.09
C GLY A 54 0.15 15.71 -10.93
N ASP A 55 1.40 15.28 -10.82
CA ASP A 55 1.95 14.10 -11.50
C ASP A 55 2.26 12.98 -10.49
N ILE A 56 3.07 13.25 -9.48
CA ILE A 56 3.41 12.30 -8.41
C ILE A 56 2.35 12.33 -7.31
N ILE A 57 2.05 13.52 -6.81
CA ILE A 57 1.03 13.74 -5.80
C ILE A 57 -0.08 14.56 -6.44
N GLU A 58 -1.29 14.02 -6.43
CA GLU A 58 -2.47 14.66 -6.99
C GLU A 58 -3.28 15.38 -5.91
N THR A 59 -3.27 14.85 -4.68
CA THR A 59 -3.94 15.47 -3.53
C THR A 59 -3.08 15.47 -2.29
N ILE A 60 -3.23 16.51 -1.47
CA ILE A 60 -2.63 16.60 -0.14
C ILE A 60 -3.72 17.03 0.83
N ASP A 61 -4.02 16.17 1.81
CA ASP A 61 -5.01 16.43 2.85
C ASP A 61 -4.33 16.39 4.22
N VAL A 62 -4.68 17.32 5.09
CA VAL A 62 -4.13 17.41 6.45
C VAL A 62 -5.26 17.34 7.46
N HIS A 63 -5.21 16.32 8.30
CA HIS A 63 -6.13 16.14 9.43
C HIS A 63 -5.42 16.48 10.73
N ARG A 64 -6.04 17.28 11.61
CA ARG A 64 -5.57 17.44 13.00
C ARG A 64 -6.40 16.57 13.92
N SER A 65 -5.76 15.66 14.64
CA SER A 65 -6.48 14.75 15.55
C SER A 65 -7.19 15.48 16.69
N HIS A 66 -8.21 14.83 17.27
CA HIS A 66 -8.87 15.31 18.47
C HIS A 66 -7.92 15.25 19.68
N VAL A 67 -7.77 16.38 20.36
CA VAL A 67 -6.90 16.56 21.53
C VAL A 67 -7.33 15.62 22.66
N ASP A 68 -6.53 14.58 22.91
CA ASP A 68 -6.23 14.02 24.25
C ASP A 68 -5.16 12.89 24.24
N ASP A 69 -4.73 12.38 23.08
CA ASP A 69 -3.80 11.24 22.95
C ASP A 69 -2.39 11.61 22.41
N GLY A 70 -2.15 12.88 22.10
CA GLY A 70 -0.85 13.36 21.58
C GLY A 70 -0.59 12.99 20.13
N SER A 71 -1.62 12.55 19.39
CA SER A 71 -1.55 12.38 17.94
C SER A 71 -1.66 13.76 17.28
N GLY A 72 -0.59 14.22 16.62
CA GLY A 72 -0.53 15.57 16.05
C GLY A 72 -1.33 15.72 14.76
N TYR A 73 -0.63 15.97 13.66
CA TYR A 73 -1.25 16.07 12.34
C TYR A 73 -1.07 14.75 11.58
N THR A 74 -2.04 14.39 10.76
CA THR A 74 -1.90 13.34 9.75
C THR A 74 -1.90 14.03 8.40
N VAL A 75 -0.83 13.83 7.63
CA VAL A 75 -0.72 14.30 6.26
C VAL A 75 -0.94 13.10 5.35
N THR A 76 -1.91 13.22 4.45
CA THR A 76 -2.29 12.19 3.49
C THR A 76 -1.96 12.70 2.08
N ALA A 77 -1.16 11.93 1.34
CA ALA A 77 -0.83 12.19 -0.04
C ALA A 77 -1.56 11.19 -0.95
N GLY A 78 -2.35 11.69 -1.89
CA GLY A 78 -3.14 10.90 -2.81
C GLY A 78 -2.55 10.83 -4.22
N LYS A 79 -2.68 9.67 -4.86
CA LYS A 79 -2.36 9.45 -6.27
C LYS A 79 -3.36 8.48 -6.90
N THR A 80 -3.66 8.69 -8.18
CA THR A 80 -4.46 7.76 -8.98
C THR A 80 -3.56 6.79 -9.75
N LEU A 81 -3.88 5.49 -9.69
CA LEU A 81 -3.16 4.42 -10.37
C LEU A 81 -4.07 3.67 -11.36
N ASN A 82 -3.53 3.39 -12.54
CA ASN A 82 -4.10 2.41 -13.46
C ASN A 82 -3.51 1.03 -13.16
N ILE A 83 -4.12 0.29 -12.22
CA ILE A 83 -3.67 -1.05 -11.83
C ILE A 83 -3.87 -2.05 -12.98
N ARG A 84 -4.94 -1.92 -13.75
CA ARG A 84 -5.19 -2.78 -14.92
C ARG A 84 -4.07 -2.67 -15.95
N GLY A 85 -3.58 -1.46 -16.19
CA GLY A 85 -2.48 -1.15 -17.10
C GLY A 85 -1.13 -1.73 -16.68
N LEU A 86 -0.99 -2.23 -15.44
CA LEU A 86 0.21 -2.91 -14.97
C LEU A 86 0.35 -4.34 -15.50
N PHE A 87 -0.72 -4.91 -16.06
CA PHE A 87 -0.77 -6.29 -16.53
C PHE A 87 -0.94 -6.35 -18.05
N ASP A 88 -0.17 -7.23 -18.70
CA ASP A 88 -0.36 -7.54 -20.11
C ASP A 88 -1.45 -8.61 -20.26
N GLY A 89 -2.48 -8.31 -21.05
CA GLY A 89 -3.56 -9.25 -21.35
C GLY A 89 -3.10 -10.51 -22.08
N GLN A 90 -1.98 -10.47 -22.81
CA GLN A 90 -1.41 -11.67 -23.44
C GLN A 90 -0.85 -12.64 -22.40
N ASP A 91 -0.21 -12.13 -21.35
CA ASP A 91 0.35 -12.94 -20.26
C ASP A 91 -0.75 -13.65 -19.45
N LEU A 92 -1.95 -13.05 -19.38
CA LEU A 92 -3.07 -13.54 -18.55
C LEU A 92 -4.18 -14.24 -19.36
N ALA A 93 -3.94 -14.57 -20.63
CA ALA A 93 -4.94 -15.22 -21.47
C ALA A 93 -5.40 -16.58 -20.90
N ALA A 94 -4.48 -17.34 -20.30
CA ALA A 94 -4.81 -18.61 -19.62
C ALA A 94 -5.70 -18.43 -18.39
N GLU A 95 -5.75 -17.23 -17.82
CA GLU A 95 -6.51 -16.89 -16.62
C GLU A 95 -7.89 -16.28 -16.92
N GLY A 96 -8.24 -16.16 -18.21
CA GLY A 96 -9.46 -15.49 -18.66
C GLY A 96 -9.28 -14.00 -18.94
N GLY A 97 -8.04 -13.52 -18.97
CA GLY A 97 -7.69 -12.11 -19.19
C GLY A 97 -7.51 -11.32 -17.90
N VAL A 98 -7.15 -10.03 -18.05
CA VAL A 98 -6.84 -9.11 -16.93
C VAL A 98 -8.02 -8.98 -15.97
N ASP A 99 -9.24 -8.91 -16.47
CA ASP A 99 -10.44 -8.64 -15.64
C ASP A 99 -10.73 -9.81 -14.70
N ALA A 100 -10.66 -11.03 -15.24
CA ALA A 100 -10.83 -12.24 -14.44
C ALA A 100 -9.70 -12.41 -13.41
N TYR A 101 -8.48 -11.98 -13.76
CA TYR A 101 -7.35 -11.96 -12.86
C TYR A 101 -7.57 -10.98 -11.68
N LEU A 102 -7.98 -9.74 -11.99
CA LEU A 102 -8.23 -8.70 -10.99
C LEU A 102 -9.45 -9.04 -10.12
N GLU A 103 -10.50 -9.63 -10.68
CA GLU A 103 -11.65 -10.12 -9.91
C GLU A 103 -11.22 -11.21 -8.91
N ARG A 104 -10.34 -12.12 -9.34
CA ARG A 104 -9.84 -13.21 -8.49
C ARG A 104 -8.88 -12.72 -7.41
N HIS A 105 -7.98 -11.81 -7.75
CA HIS A 105 -6.84 -11.43 -6.91
C HIS A 105 -6.93 -10.03 -6.29
N GLY A 106 -8.00 -9.27 -6.52
CA GLY A 106 -8.15 -7.89 -6.05
C GLY A 106 -7.89 -7.71 -4.56
N ALA A 107 -8.40 -8.63 -3.72
CA ALA A 107 -8.16 -8.59 -2.27
C ALA A 107 -6.68 -8.82 -1.87
N GLN A 108 -5.89 -9.52 -2.69
CA GLN A 108 -4.44 -9.69 -2.49
C GLN A 108 -3.68 -8.44 -2.92
N ILE A 109 -4.12 -7.81 -4.02
CA ILE A 109 -3.55 -6.54 -4.52
C ILE A 109 -3.77 -5.43 -3.49
N GLU A 110 -4.99 -5.27 -2.97
CA GLU A 110 -5.30 -4.29 -1.93
C GLU A 110 -4.45 -4.49 -0.66
N ASP A 111 -4.30 -5.75 -0.21
CA ASP A 111 -3.53 -6.04 1.00
C ASP A 111 -2.03 -5.82 0.79
N TYR A 112 -1.52 -6.12 -0.40
CA TYR A 112 -0.16 -5.80 -0.77
C TYR A 112 0.10 -4.30 -0.73
N LEU A 113 -0.79 -3.50 -1.35
CA LEU A 113 -0.65 -2.05 -1.38
C LEU A 113 -0.73 -1.45 0.03
N ARG A 114 -1.68 -1.89 0.85
CA ARG A 114 -1.77 -1.52 2.27
C ARG A 114 -0.50 -1.86 3.04
N THR A 115 0.03 -3.06 2.87
CA THR A 115 1.18 -3.54 3.65
C THR A 115 2.49 -2.89 3.23
N ARG A 116 2.72 -2.72 1.92
CA ARG A 116 3.96 -2.15 1.40
C ARG A 116 3.98 -0.63 1.55
N TYR A 117 2.88 0.02 1.22
CA TYR A 117 2.81 1.48 1.07
C TYR A 117 2.06 2.20 2.19
N ASP A 118 1.55 1.47 3.20
CA ASP A 118 0.66 2.02 4.23
C ASP A 118 -0.52 2.77 3.61
N ALA A 119 -1.01 2.21 2.50
CA ALA A 119 -1.94 2.87 1.61
C ALA A 119 -3.39 2.48 1.88
N ASP A 120 -4.27 3.46 1.95
CA ASP A 120 -5.70 3.28 1.83
C ASP A 120 -6.13 3.41 0.38
N LEU A 121 -7.13 2.62 -0.02
CA LEU A 121 -7.59 2.55 -1.41
C LEU A 121 -9.08 2.89 -1.46
N ASP A 122 -9.42 3.88 -2.28
CA ASP A 122 -10.79 4.08 -2.76
C ASP A 122 -10.88 3.47 -4.17
N ASN A 123 -11.43 2.27 -4.24
CA ASN A 123 -11.48 1.47 -5.46
C ASN A 123 -12.93 1.37 -5.95
N GLN A 124 -13.25 2.15 -6.99
CA GLN A 124 -14.47 1.95 -7.76
C GLN A 124 -14.21 1.08 -9.01
N ASP A 125 -13.01 1.20 -9.60
CA ASP A 125 -12.55 0.43 -10.75
C ASP A 125 -11.00 0.33 -10.75
N TRP A 126 -10.46 -0.73 -11.34
CA TRP A 126 -9.02 -1.00 -11.43
C TRP A 126 -8.28 -0.13 -12.47
N ASP A 127 -9.02 0.57 -13.33
CA ASP A 127 -8.47 1.56 -14.26
C ASP A 127 -8.11 2.87 -13.57
N GLU A 128 -8.77 3.18 -12.45
CA GLU A 128 -8.67 4.45 -11.74
C GLU A 128 -8.78 4.19 -10.23
N VAL A 129 -7.70 3.67 -9.64
CA VAL A 129 -7.65 3.40 -8.20
C VAL A 129 -7.01 4.59 -7.50
N ARG A 130 -7.79 5.28 -6.66
CA ARG A 130 -7.25 6.33 -5.80
C ARG A 130 -6.56 5.69 -4.60
N VAL A 131 -5.28 5.99 -4.44
CA VAL A 131 -4.42 5.46 -3.38
C VAL A 131 -3.93 6.61 -2.51
N GLU A 132 -4.14 6.49 -1.21
CA GLU A 132 -3.81 7.50 -0.22
C GLU A 132 -2.77 6.95 0.75
N CYS A 133 -1.62 7.61 0.84
CA CYS A 133 -0.53 7.24 1.74
C CYS A 133 -0.42 8.30 2.83
N SER A 134 -0.35 7.88 4.09
CA SER A 134 -0.41 8.81 5.22
C SER A 134 0.84 8.77 6.09
N THR A 135 1.16 9.91 6.69
CA THR A 135 2.22 10.04 7.70
C THR A 135 1.78 10.94 8.84
N SER A 136 2.30 10.70 10.03
CA SER A 136 2.02 11.54 11.20
C SER A 136 3.13 12.57 11.43
N LEU A 137 2.71 13.78 11.77
CA LEU A 137 3.57 14.86 12.25
C LEU A 137 3.25 15.20 13.71
N PRO A 138 4.24 15.69 14.48
CA PRO A 138 4.02 16.10 15.86
C PRO A 138 3.09 17.32 15.96
N ASP A 139 2.43 17.50 17.10
CA ASP A 139 1.58 18.67 17.40
C ASP A 139 2.44 19.91 17.71
N VAL A 140 3.09 20.44 16.68
CA VAL A 140 3.87 21.68 16.69
C VAL A 140 3.32 22.62 15.61
N PRO A 141 3.58 23.94 15.69
CA PRO A 141 3.17 24.86 14.64
C PRO A 141 3.58 24.36 13.25
N LEU A 142 2.58 24.07 12.41
CA LEU A 142 2.75 23.48 11.10
C LEU A 142 2.85 24.59 10.04
N THR A 143 3.67 24.36 9.01
CA THR A 143 3.76 25.25 7.85
C THR A 143 3.43 24.49 6.58
N GLU A 144 3.02 25.22 5.53
CA GLU A 144 2.77 24.64 4.19
C GLU A 144 3.99 23.85 3.70
N GLY A 145 5.21 24.36 3.90
CA GLY A 145 6.43 23.64 3.54
C GLY A 145 6.62 22.33 4.29
N ALA A 146 6.25 22.26 5.57
CA ALA A 146 6.32 21.02 6.35
C ALA A 146 5.25 20.01 5.91
N VAL A 147 4.09 20.47 5.46
CA VAL A 147 3.05 19.63 4.83
C VAL A 147 3.57 19.01 3.54
N VAL A 148 4.16 19.83 2.66
CA VAL A 148 4.75 19.36 1.39
C VAL A 148 5.89 18.37 1.65
N ASP A 149 6.82 18.71 2.55
CA ASP A 149 7.92 17.81 2.90
C ASP A 149 7.42 16.48 3.48
N ALA A 150 6.37 16.51 4.31
CA ALA A 150 5.75 15.31 4.85
C ALA A 150 5.07 14.48 3.76
N ALA A 151 4.36 15.11 2.82
CA ALA A 151 3.72 14.42 1.70
C ALA A 151 4.77 13.71 0.82
N TRP A 152 5.85 14.39 0.46
CA TRP A 152 6.91 13.89 -0.42
C TRP A 152 7.86 12.88 0.23
N VAL A 153 8.25 13.12 1.49
CA VAL A 153 9.32 12.36 2.15
C VAL A 153 8.79 11.47 3.27
N GLY A 154 7.71 11.90 3.93
CA GLY A 154 7.11 11.17 5.05
C GLY A 154 6.17 10.06 4.61
N THR A 155 5.49 10.21 3.47
CA THR A 155 4.63 9.16 2.91
C THR A 155 5.39 8.27 1.92
N LYS A 156 4.79 7.14 1.56
CA LYS A 156 5.34 6.22 0.54
C LYS A 156 4.81 6.50 -0.87
N VAL A 157 4.12 7.62 -1.11
CA VAL A 157 3.51 7.95 -2.40
C VAL A 157 4.54 8.06 -3.53
N THR A 158 5.73 8.61 -3.25
CA THR A 158 6.80 8.73 -4.26
C THR A 158 7.39 7.37 -4.63
N ALA A 159 7.55 6.47 -3.64
CA ALA A 159 7.98 5.09 -3.91
C ALA A 159 6.94 4.35 -4.76
N LEU A 160 5.66 4.49 -4.41
CA LEU A 160 4.54 3.94 -5.17
C LEU A 160 4.53 4.47 -6.61
N HIS A 161 4.64 5.79 -6.81
CA HIS A 161 4.70 6.40 -8.13
C HIS A 161 5.85 5.80 -8.95
N ASN A 162 7.07 5.80 -8.41
CA ASN A 162 8.25 5.30 -9.10
C ASN A 162 8.13 3.82 -9.50
N GLU A 163 7.56 2.98 -8.65
CA GLU A 163 7.38 1.55 -8.94
C GLU A 163 6.19 1.29 -9.88
N SER A 164 5.19 2.18 -9.91
CA SER A 164 4.03 2.09 -10.79
C SER A 164 4.31 2.51 -12.23
N ASP A 165 5.33 3.36 -12.46
CA ASP A 165 5.75 3.79 -13.79
C ASP A 165 6.87 2.87 -14.36
N PRO A 166 6.56 1.99 -15.34
CA PRO A 166 7.56 1.11 -15.94
C PRO A 166 8.67 1.83 -16.73
N GLY A 167 8.54 3.13 -17.00
CA GLY A 167 9.39 3.84 -17.94
C GLY A 167 10.59 4.58 -17.35
N THR A 168 10.51 5.06 -16.10
CA THR A 168 11.27 6.29 -15.81
C THR A 168 12.13 6.27 -14.54
N CYS A 169 11.72 5.68 -13.41
CA CYS A 169 12.49 5.83 -12.15
C CYS A 169 12.33 4.71 -11.10
N GLY A 170 11.66 3.59 -11.39
CA GLY A 170 11.43 2.51 -10.43
C GLY A 170 12.67 1.63 -10.17
N SER A 171 12.97 1.36 -8.89
CA SER A 171 13.92 0.29 -8.52
C SER A 171 13.35 -1.10 -8.77
N GLU A 172 12.02 -1.21 -8.79
CA GLU A 172 11.23 -2.42 -9.03
C GLU A 172 9.98 -2.05 -9.86
N PHE A 173 9.36 -3.03 -10.52
CA PHE A 173 8.14 -2.84 -11.32
C PHE A 173 6.93 -3.39 -10.55
N LEU A 174 5.98 -2.52 -10.20
CA LEU A 174 4.81 -2.86 -9.37
C LEU A 174 4.00 -4.03 -9.96
N GLY A 175 3.77 -4.06 -11.27
CA GLY A 175 3.06 -5.19 -11.91
C GLY A 175 3.77 -6.53 -11.76
N ARG A 176 5.12 -6.54 -11.72
CA ARG A 176 5.90 -7.75 -11.44
C ARG A 176 5.80 -8.12 -9.96
N LEU A 177 5.94 -7.15 -9.06
CA LEU A 177 5.85 -7.38 -7.62
C LEU A 177 4.49 -7.95 -7.21
N LEU A 178 3.40 -7.42 -7.79
CA LEU A 178 2.05 -7.96 -7.57
C LEU A 178 1.93 -9.40 -8.05
N ARG A 179 2.46 -9.72 -9.24
CA ARG A 179 2.48 -11.11 -9.75
C ARG A 179 3.29 -12.05 -8.87
N GLU A 180 4.46 -11.62 -8.42
CA GLU A 180 5.31 -12.41 -7.51
C GLU A 180 4.61 -12.65 -6.17
N GLN A 181 3.97 -11.64 -5.59
CA GLN A 181 3.19 -11.76 -4.35
C GLN A 181 2.01 -12.75 -4.52
N ILE A 182 1.27 -12.65 -5.62
CA ILE A 182 0.14 -13.53 -5.91
C ILE A 182 0.62 -14.97 -6.13
N ALA A 183 1.69 -15.16 -6.90
CA ALA A 183 2.28 -16.48 -7.15
C ALA A 183 2.88 -17.12 -5.88
N GLY A 184 3.39 -16.29 -4.97
CA GLY A 184 3.88 -16.68 -3.64
C GLY A 184 2.77 -16.97 -2.63
N SER A 185 1.51 -16.66 -2.94
CA SER A 185 0.38 -16.89 -2.05
C SER A 185 -0.23 -18.29 -2.22
N ALA A 186 -0.82 -18.80 -1.14
CA ALA A 186 -1.81 -19.87 -1.19
C ALA A 186 -3.19 -19.22 -1.13
N SER A 187 -4.05 -19.45 -2.12
CA SER A 187 -5.38 -18.84 -2.22
C SER A 187 -6.44 -19.85 -2.64
N VAL A 188 -7.66 -19.66 -2.13
CA VAL A 188 -8.85 -20.40 -2.60
C VAL A 188 -9.36 -19.82 -3.92
N GLN A 189 -9.93 -20.66 -4.79
CA GLN A 189 -10.43 -20.23 -6.10
C GLN A 189 -11.67 -19.33 -5.99
N ASN A 190 -12.66 -19.73 -5.17
CA ASN A 190 -13.86 -18.95 -4.94
C ASN A 190 -14.01 -18.64 -3.45
N ARG A 191 -13.45 -17.51 -3.04
CA ARG A 191 -13.43 -17.06 -1.63
C ARG A 191 -14.81 -17.03 -0.99
N LEU A 192 -15.81 -16.46 -1.68
CA LEU A 192 -17.14 -16.27 -1.10
C LEU A 192 -17.84 -17.62 -0.88
N SER A 193 -17.80 -18.50 -1.89
CA SER A 193 -18.39 -19.84 -1.80
C SER A 193 -17.67 -20.70 -0.76
N ALA A 194 -16.33 -20.81 -0.85
CA ALA A 194 -15.53 -21.62 0.04
C ALA A 194 -15.66 -21.17 1.50
N ARG A 195 -15.68 -19.85 1.76
CA ARG A 195 -15.86 -19.32 3.11
C ARG A 195 -17.27 -19.58 3.64
N ALA A 196 -18.30 -19.40 2.81
CA ALA A 196 -19.69 -19.68 3.21
C ALA A 196 -19.89 -21.16 3.55
N GLU A 197 -19.27 -22.07 2.79
CA GLU A 197 -19.27 -23.50 3.09
C GLU A 197 -18.48 -23.80 4.37
N ALA A 198 -17.25 -23.29 4.49
CA ALA A 198 -16.39 -23.50 5.65
C ALA A 198 -17.05 -23.03 6.97
N MET A 199 -17.75 -21.90 6.96
CA MET A 199 -18.46 -21.38 8.14
C MET A 199 -19.64 -22.26 8.58
N ARG A 200 -20.16 -23.12 7.70
CA ARG A 200 -21.22 -24.08 8.02
C ARG A 200 -20.70 -25.44 8.49
N MET A 201 -19.41 -25.73 8.29
CA MET A 201 -18.83 -27.01 8.69
C MET A 201 -18.65 -27.07 10.21
N LEU A 202 -19.36 -28.00 10.87
CA LEU A 202 -19.14 -28.27 12.29
C LEU A 202 -17.84 -29.06 12.50
N PRO A 203 -17.27 -29.07 13.72
CA PRO A 203 -16.05 -29.83 14.00
C PRO A 203 -16.09 -31.29 13.55
N GLN A 204 -17.25 -31.94 13.69
CA GLN A 204 -17.49 -33.31 13.24
C GLN A 204 -17.52 -33.47 11.71
N ASP A 205 -18.03 -32.47 10.99
CA ASP A 205 -18.08 -32.46 9.52
C ASP A 205 -16.69 -32.27 8.94
N ILE A 206 -15.85 -31.45 9.60
CA ILE A 206 -14.43 -31.29 9.26
C ILE A 206 -13.70 -32.62 9.44
N GLU A 207 -13.95 -33.33 10.56
CA GLU A 207 -13.32 -34.62 10.79
C GLU A 207 -13.78 -35.69 9.79
N ALA A 208 -15.07 -35.72 9.44
CA ALA A 208 -15.60 -36.60 8.42
C ALA A 208 -14.97 -36.30 7.05
N HIS A 209 -14.92 -35.01 6.67
CA HIS A 209 -14.30 -34.56 5.43
C HIS A 209 -12.83 -34.99 5.33
N VAL A 210 -12.06 -34.80 6.41
CA VAL A 210 -10.65 -35.23 6.47
C VAL A 210 -10.53 -36.75 6.35
N ARG A 211 -11.37 -37.54 7.03
CA ARG A 211 -11.31 -39.01 6.95
C ARG A 211 -11.68 -39.52 5.55
N ASP A 212 -12.74 -39.00 4.96
CA ASP A 212 -13.25 -39.43 3.66
C ASP A 212 -12.29 -39.08 2.51
N ARG A 213 -11.55 -37.97 2.66
CA ARG A 213 -10.63 -37.47 1.65
C ARG A 213 -9.16 -37.85 1.90
N HIS A 214 -8.80 -38.35 3.07
CA HIS A 214 -7.42 -38.71 3.42
C HIS A 214 -6.74 -39.63 2.40
N LEU A 215 -7.44 -40.66 1.93
CA LEU A 215 -6.89 -41.61 0.94
C LEU A 215 -6.69 -40.99 -0.45
N LYS A 216 -7.41 -39.90 -0.74
CA LYS A 216 -7.29 -39.14 -1.99
C LYS A 216 -6.26 -38.02 -1.89
N ARG A 217 -5.83 -37.65 -0.67
CA ARG A 217 -4.91 -36.53 -0.38
C ARG A 217 -5.35 -35.18 -0.95
N GLU A 218 -6.65 -35.04 -1.18
CA GLU A 218 -7.28 -33.83 -1.70
C GLU A 218 -8.07 -33.16 -0.59
N LEU A 219 -8.04 -31.84 -0.54
CA LEU A 219 -8.85 -31.05 0.37
C LEU A 219 -9.64 -30.05 -0.47
N SER A 220 -10.93 -29.87 -0.19
CA SER A 220 -11.65 -28.76 -0.83
C SER A 220 -11.19 -27.43 -0.22
N ASP A 221 -11.34 -26.34 -0.97
CA ASP A 221 -11.07 -24.99 -0.46
C ASP A 221 -11.84 -24.70 0.83
N ALA A 222 -13.11 -25.11 0.90
CA ALA A 222 -13.91 -25.00 2.11
C ALA A 222 -13.32 -25.80 3.28
N GLY A 223 -12.88 -27.03 3.03
CA GLY A 223 -12.18 -27.86 4.01
C GLY A 223 -10.88 -27.21 4.50
N ALA A 224 -10.11 -26.60 3.59
CA ALA A 224 -8.88 -25.88 3.91
C ALA A 224 -9.14 -24.69 4.84
N LEU A 225 -10.13 -23.85 4.51
CA LEU A 225 -10.53 -22.72 5.34
C LEU A 225 -11.06 -23.16 6.70
N ALA A 226 -11.85 -24.22 6.75
CA ALA A 226 -12.41 -24.74 8.00
C ALA A 226 -11.32 -25.29 8.93
N ILE A 227 -10.34 -26.02 8.38
CA ILE A 227 -9.18 -26.51 9.15
C ILE A 227 -8.33 -25.34 9.64
N ALA A 228 -8.01 -24.38 8.78
CA ALA A 228 -7.29 -23.18 9.18
C ALA A 228 -8.05 -22.40 10.28
N GLY A 229 -9.38 -22.29 10.16
CA GLY A 229 -10.24 -21.65 11.15
C GLY A 229 -10.23 -22.33 12.52
N ARG A 230 -9.96 -23.64 12.60
CA ARG A 230 -9.74 -24.36 13.87
C ARG A 230 -8.32 -24.20 14.42
N LEU A 231 -7.36 -23.95 13.55
CA LEU A 231 -5.93 -23.84 13.90
C LEU A 231 -5.46 -22.41 14.14
N LYS A 232 -6.29 -21.42 13.76
CA LYS A 232 -6.00 -20.00 13.93
C LYS A 232 -5.80 -19.66 15.41
N ASP A 233 -4.81 -18.84 15.65
CA ASP A 233 -4.39 -18.37 16.97
C ASP A 233 -3.67 -17.03 16.77
N PRO A 234 -3.68 -16.08 17.73
CA PRO A 234 -2.95 -14.82 17.57
C PRO A 234 -1.44 -15.00 17.33
N SER A 235 -0.85 -16.12 17.74
CA SER A 235 0.55 -16.46 17.44
C SER A 235 0.78 -16.99 16.02
N ARG A 236 -0.29 -17.15 15.23
CA ARG A 236 -0.31 -17.72 13.87
C ARG A 236 -1.09 -16.81 12.91
N PRO A 237 -0.52 -15.64 12.56
CA PRO A 237 -1.18 -14.66 11.71
C PRO A 237 -1.50 -15.17 10.30
N ALA A 238 -0.66 -16.00 9.68
CA ALA A 238 -0.90 -16.49 8.31
C ALA A 238 -2.10 -17.46 8.25
N LEU A 239 -2.25 -18.36 9.22
CA LEU A 239 -3.44 -19.22 9.35
C LEU A 239 -4.70 -18.40 9.63
N SER A 240 -4.57 -17.35 10.45
CA SER A 240 -5.67 -16.43 10.73
C SER A 240 -6.09 -15.65 9.47
N ARG A 241 -5.11 -15.12 8.72
CA ARG A 241 -5.32 -14.43 7.45
C ARG A 241 -5.96 -15.37 6.44
N PHE A 242 -5.42 -16.59 6.28
CA PHE A 242 -5.97 -17.58 5.36
C PHE A 242 -7.42 -17.95 5.71
N ALA A 243 -7.70 -18.27 6.98
CA ALA A 243 -9.04 -18.66 7.43
C ALA A 243 -10.10 -17.56 7.21
N VAL A 244 -9.71 -16.29 7.31
CA VAL A 244 -10.63 -15.15 7.17
C VAL A 244 -10.68 -14.68 5.71
N ARG A 245 -9.54 -14.44 5.09
CA ARG A 245 -9.42 -13.78 3.78
C ARG A 245 -9.37 -14.74 2.61
N GLY A 246 -9.15 -16.03 2.84
CA GLY A 246 -9.05 -17.02 1.78
C GLY A 246 -7.68 -17.08 1.10
N TYR A 247 -6.71 -16.29 1.56
CA TYR A 247 -5.34 -16.31 1.07
C TYR A 247 -4.34 -15.97 2.19
N ALA A 248 -3.10 -16.44 2.03
CA ALA A 248 -1.94 -16.03 2.83
C ALA A 248 -0.64 -16.33 2.06
N ASP A 249 0.47 -15.76 2.52
CA ASP A 249 1.79 -16.14 2.02
C ASP A 249 2.03 -17.65 2.23
N ARG A 250 2.48 -18.33 1.17
CA ARG A 250 2.63 -19.80 1.15
C ARG A 250 3.66 -20.28 2.16
N ASP A 251 4.77 -19.56 2.30
CA ASP A 251 5.91 -19.96 3.12
C ASP A 251 5.61 -19.69 4.59
N GLU A 252 4.99 -18.55 4.91
CA GLU A 252 4.47 -18.26 6.25
C GLU A 252 3.44 -19.31 6.68
N LEU A 253 2.45 -19.60 5.81
CA LEU A 253 1.40 -20.58 6.09
C LEU A 253 1.98 -21.98 6.29
N THR A 254 2.95 -22.37 5.47
CA THR A 254 3.65 -23.67 5.61
C THR A 254 4.43 -23.75 6.91
N THR A 255 5.11 -22.67 7.30
CA THR A 255 5.86 -22.56 8.56
C THR A 255 4.92 -22.69 9.77
N GLU A 256 3.80 -21.98 9.76
CA GLU A 256 2.82 -22.05 10.85
C GLU A 256 2.15 -23.43 10.97
N LEU A 257 1.86 -24.09 9.84
CA LEU A 257 1.40 -25.48 9.84
C LEU A 257 2.47 -26.45 10.36
N HIS A 258 3.76 -26.15 10.15
CA HIS A 258 4.85 -26.91 10.75
C HIS A 258 4.88 -26.78 12.27
N LEU A 259 4.76 -25.55 12.77
CA LEU A 259 4.68 -25.30 14.21
C LEU A 259 3.45 -25.96 14.85
N ALA A 260 2.29 -25.89 14.18
CA ALA A 260 1.06 -26.56 14.64
C ALA A 260 1.23 -28.08 14.72
N TRP A 261 1.92 -28.67 13.74
CA TRP A 261 2.21 -30.10 13.73
C TRP A 261 3.14 -30.52 14.87
N LEU A 262 4.22 -29.75 15.13
CA LEU A 262 5.15 -30.03 16.22
C LEU A 262 4.43 -30.03 17.58
N GLN A 263 3.62 -29.01 17.85
CA GLN A 263 2.86 -28.90 19.10
C GLN A 263 1.82 -30.02 19.29
N ASN A 264 1.24 -30.51 18.19
CA ASN A 264 0.29 -31.61 18.22
C ASN A 264 1.00 -32.98 18.36
N SER A 265 2.19 -33.14 17.76
CA SER A 265 2.96 -34.39 17.81
C SER A 265 3.48 -34.73 19.21
N THR A 266 3.68 -33.73 20.07
CA THR A 266 4.07 -33.91 21.47
C THR A 266 2.90 -34.32 22.37
N SER A 267 1.65 -34.12 21.92
CA SER A 267 0.45 -34.30 22.76
C SER A 267 -0.49 -35.41 22.27
N ARG A 268 -0.37 -35.88 21.02
CA ARG A 268 -1.29 -36.86 20.40
C ARG A 268 -0.60 -37.88 19.49
N PRO A 269 -1.22 -39.06 19.26
CA PRO A 269 -0.73 -40.03 18.30
C PRO A 269 -0.64 -39.44 16.88
N LYS A 270 0.37 -39.84 16.11
CA LYS A 270 0.56 -39.43 14.71
C LYS A 270 -0.62 -39.77 13.78
N SER A 271 -1.49 -40.70 14.19
CA SER A 271 -2.71 -41.09 13.48
C SER A 271 -3.95 -40.27 13.86
N SER A 272 -3.80 -39.17 14.62
CA SER A 272 -4.92 -38.31 14.97
C SER A 272 -5.49 -37.60 13.73
N THR A 273 -6.81 -37.35 13.72
CA THR A 273 -7.47 -36.59 12.64
C THR A 273 -6.81 -35.24 12.40
N THR A 274 -6.28 -34.61 13.46
CA THR A 274 -5.56 -33.33 13.37
C THR A 274 -4.22 -33.47 12.65
N SER A 275 -3.44 -34.54 12.88
CA SER A 275 -2.20 -34.79 12.15
C SER A 275 -2.46 -35.02 10.65
N ILE A 276 -3.51 -35.77 10.34
CA ILE A 276 -3.95 -36.01 8.96
C ILE A 276 -4.38 -34.70 8.28
N ALA A 277 -5.19 -33.88 8.98
CA ALA A 277 -5.64 -32.59 8.49
C ALA A 277 -4.47 -31.64 8.17
N LEU A 278 -3.43 -31.61 9.02
CA LEU A 278 -2.24 -30.79 8.81
C LEU A 278 -1.42 -31.27 7.59
N ASP A 279 -1.29 -32.58 7.39
CA ASP A 279 -0.60 -33.13 6.22
C ASP A 279 -1.38 -32.87 4.93
N MET A 280 -2.71 -32.97 4.96
CA MET A 280 -3.58 -32.62 3.84
C MET A 280 -3.52 -31.13 3.50
N MET A 281 -3.52 -30.24 4.50
CA MET A 281 -3.33 -28.81 4.30
C MET A 281 -2.01 -28.50 3.59
N ARG A 282 -0.90 -29.14 3.99
CA ARG A 282 0.38 -28.97 3.29
C ARG A 282 0.34 -29.45 1.83
N SER A 283 -0.38 -30.54 1.56
CA SER A 283 -0.60 -31.03 0.20
C SER A 283 -1.40 -30.03 -0.63
N TRP A 284 -2.50 -29.51 -0.07
CA TRP A 284 -3.35 -28.50 -0.70
C TRP A 284 -2.57 -27.22 -1.04
N ILE A 285 -1.77 -26.71 -0.10
CA ILE A 285 -0.94 -25.51 -0.30
C ILE A 285 0.06 -25.67 -1.46
N ARG A 286 0.64 -26.87 -1.62
CA ARG A 286 1.63 -27.14 -2.67
C ARG A 286 1.04 -27.28 -4.06
N ASN A 287 -0.17 -27.85 -4.14
CA ASN A 287 -0.80 -28.19 -5.41
C ASN A 287 -1.78 -27.12 -5.90
N GLY A 288 -2.02 -26.09 -5.09
CA GLY A 288 -3.10 -25.12 -5.35
C GLY A 288 -4.47 -25.76 -5.14
N GLY A 289 -5.51 -24.93 -4.99
CA GLY A 289 -6.91 -25.37 -4.96
C GLY A 289 -7.38 -26.04 -6.27
N ASP A 290 -6.51 -26.20 -7.27
CA ASP A 290 -6.79 -26.65 -8.63
C ASP A 290 -7.05 -28.17 -8.76
N ASN A 291 -7.34 -28.87 -7.65
CA ASN A 291 -7.71 -30.29 -7.68
C ASN A 291 -9.22 -30.52 -7.88
N ASN A 292 -9.94 -29.59 -8.51
CA ASN A 292 -11.34 -29.77 -8.93
C ASN A 292 -11.53 -29.42 -10.41
#